data_AF-A0A7C2SMH7-F1
#
_entry.id   AF-A0A7C2SMH7-F1
#
_cell.length_a   1.000
_cell.length_b   1.000
_cell.length_c   1.000
_cell.angle_alpha   90.00
_cell.angle_beta   90.00
_cell.angle_gamma   90.00
#
_symmetry.space_group_name_H-M   'P 1'
#
loop_
_entity.id
_entity.type
_entity.pdbx_description
1 polymer ?
#
loop_
_entity_poly.entity_id
_entity_poly.type
_entity_poly.pdbx_seq_one_letter_code
_entity_poly.pdbx_strand_id
1 'polypeptide(L)'
;LLSAFQFDQSAARPAGSMAARRLIIFEHDNQLGRAPSHELFERVTVVRRDPSRPARQFEDYELRISGEGLPVGVRLVVRDGRGS
;
A
#
# COMPACT_ATOMS: atom_id res chain seq x y z
N LEU A 1 5.52 -3.79 -10.15
CA LEU A 1 5.41 -3.63 -8.68
C LEU A 1 4.49 -4.64 -8.02
N LEU A 2 3.27 -4.88 -8.53
CA LEU A 2 2.42 -5.94 -7.94
C LEU A 2 3.03 -7.34 -8.00
N SER A 3 3.88 -7.61 -9.00
CA SER A 3 4.63 -8.87 -9.14
C SER A 3 6.05 -8.83 -8.53
N ALA A 4 6.38 -7.87 -7.66
CA ALA A 4 7.75 -7.66 -7.19
C ALA A 4 8.39 -8.91 -6.53
N PHE A 5 7.57 -9.78 -5.92
CA PHE A 5 8.02 -10.98 -5.23
C PHE A 5 7.81 -12.28 -6.03
N GLN A 6 7.36 -12.19 -7.28
CA GLN A 6 7.04 -13.37 -8.09
C GLN A 6 8.27 -14.24 -8.35
N PHE A 7 9.44 -13.61 -8.50
CA PHE A 7 10.70 -14.30 -8.81
C PHE A 7 11.73 -14.20 -7.67
N ASP A 8 11.37 -13.61 -6.53
CA ASP A 8 12.23 -13.47 -5.34
C ASP A 8 11.95 -14.61 -4.36
N GLN A 9 12.27 -15.83 -4.77
CA GLN A 9 12.04 -17.05 -4.00
C GLN A 9 13.37 -17.57 -3.45
N SER A 10 13.42 -17.89 -2.16
CA SER A 10 14.60 -18.45 -1.50
C SER A 10 14.22 -19.30 -0.29
N ALA A 11 15.17 -20.02 0.31
CA ALA A 11 14.90 -20.79 1.54
C ALA A 11 14.40 -19.91 2.71
N ALA A 12 14.78 -18.62 2.74
CA ALA A 12 14.29 -17.66 3.74
C ALA A 12 12.92 -17.06 3.39
N ARG A 13 12.47 -17.20 2.14
CA ARG A 13 11.21 -16.66 1.60
C ARG A 13 10.57 -17.74 0.71
N PRO A 14 9.88 -18.72 1.31
CA PRO A 14 9.24 -19.78 0.56
C PRO A 14 8.23 -19.24 -0.47
N ALA A 15 8.04 -19.97 -1.56
CA ALA A 15 7.00 -19.70 -2.56
C ALA A 15 5.65 -19.42 -1.90
N GLY A 16 5.06 -18.26 -2.23
CA GLY A 16 3.77 -17.83 -1.69
C GLY A 16 3.81 -17.13 -0.33
N SER A 17 4.97 -17.05 0.34
CA SER A 17 5.08 -16.37 1.65
C SER A 17 5.02 -14.83 1.56
N MET A 18 5.23 -14.28 0.36
CA MET A 18 5.17 -12.84 0.11
C MET A 18 4.26 -12.53 -1.08
N ALA A 19 3.32 -11.62 -0.87
CA ALA A 19 2.45 -11.10 -1.92
C ALA A 19 2.22 -9.61 -1.69
N ALA A 20 2.38 -8.80 -2.74
CA ALA A 20 1.97 -7.40 -2.69
C ALA A 20 0.44 -7.33 -2.58
N ARG A 21 -0.08 -6.72 -1.52
CA ARG A 21 -1.54 -6.68 -1.25
C ARG A 21 -2.25 -5.49 -1.88
N ARG A 22 -1.58 -4.33 -1.87
CA ARG A 22 -2.07 -3.07 -2.45
C ARG A 22 -0.88 -2.26 -2.97
N LEU A 23 -1.10 -1.53 -4.06
CA LEU A 23 -0.17 -0.53 -4.60
C LEU A 23 -0.90 0.81 -4.64
N ILE A 24 -0.40 1.76 -3.86
CA ILE A 24 -0.97 3.10 -3.70
C ILE A 24 -0.03 4.07 -4.42
N ILE A 25 -0.58 4.84 -5.35
CA ILE A 25 0.19 5.76 -6.20
C ILE A 25 -0.40 7.15 -6.03
N PHE A 26 0.46 8.11 -5.69
CA PHE A 26 0.17 9.54 -5.80
C PHE A 26 0.86 10.07 -7.05
N GLU A 27 0.06 10.38 -8.06
CA GLU A 27 0.51 10.89 -9.36
C GLU A 27 0.45 12.42 -9.35
N HIS A 28 1.56 13.07 -9.67
CA HIS A 28 1.64 14.53 -9.78
C HIS A 28 1.55 14.96 -11.25
N ASP A 29 0.89 16.09 -11.51
CA ASP A 29 0.75 16.67 -12.85
C ASP A 29 2.05 17.28 -13.42
N ASN A 30 3.11 17.39 -12.61
CA ASN A 30 4.39 17.96 -13.01
C ASN A 30 5.57 17.27 -12.30
N GLN A 31 6.78 17.52 -12.80
CA GLN A 31 8.02 16.88 -12.31
C GLN A 31 8.53 17.43 -10.96
N LEU A 32 8.18 18.66 -10.59
CA LEU A 32 8.61 19.29 -9.33
C LEU A 32 7.76 18.81 -8.13
N GLY A 33 6.61 18.18 -8.39
CA GLY A 33 5.65 17.78 -7.37
C GLY A 33 4.71 18.90 -6.98
N ARG A 34 3.52 18.53 -6.50
CA ARG A 34 2.47 19.47 -6.02
C ARG A 34 2.31 19.46 -4.51
N ALA A 35 2.85 18.45 -3.85
CA ALA A 35 2.76 18.27 -2.40
C ALA A 35 3.97 17.45 -1.92
N PRO A 36 4.46 17.69 -0.70
CA PRO A 36 5.48 16.86 -0.08
C PRO A 36 5.00 15.41 0.10
N SER A 37 5.89 14.43 -0.11
CA SER A 37 5.53 13.02 0.00
C SER A 37 5.03 12.62 1.40
N HIS A 38 5.54 13.25 2.46
CA HIS A 38 5.13 12.93 3.83
C HIS A 38 3.65 13.25 4.07
N GLU A 39 3.16 14.39 3.58
CA GLU A 39 1.73 14.76 3.69
C GLU A 39 0.82 13.78 2.95
N LEU A 40 1.29 13.25 1.82
CA LEU A 40 0.56 12.25 1.05
C LEU A 40 0.57 10.89 1.76
N PHE A 41 1.65 10.53 2.44
CA PHE A 41 1.75 9.28 3.20
C PHE A 41 0.88 9.26 4.44
N GLU A 42 0.63 10.41 5.10
CA GLU A 42 -0.32 10.51 6.22
C GLU A 42 -1.75 10.11 5.83
N ARG A 43 -2.09 10.13 4.53
CA ARG A 43 -3.40 9.71 4.02
C ARG A 43 -3.58 8.20 3.98
N VAL A 44 -2.52 7.44 4.25
CA VAL A 44 -2.52 5.98 4.25
C VAL A 44 -2.29 5.51 5.68
N THR A 45 -3.31 4.92 6.29
CA THR A 45 -3.22 4.35 7.63
C THR A 45 -3.46 2.85 7.57
N VAL A 46 -2.61 2.09 8.26
CA VAL A 46 -2.80 0.65 8.46
C VAL A 46 -2.96 0.41 9.95
N VAL A 47 -4.13 -0.12 10.34
CA VAL A 47 -4.41 -0.46 11.74
C VAL A 47 -4.73 -1.94 11.87
N ARG A 48 -4.38 -2.54 13.00
CA ARG A 48 -4.89 -3.87 13.35
C ARG A 48 -6.38 -3.74 13.67
N ARG A 49 -7.20 -4.63 13.11
CA ARG A 49 -8.63 -4.71 13.43
C ARG A 49 -8.85 -5.10 14.89
N ASP A 50 -8.01 -6.00 15.40
CA ASP A 50 -7.98 -6.39 16.80
C ASP A 50 -6.57 -6.14 17.38
N PRO A 51 -6.38 -5.09 18.20
CA PRO A 51 -5.09 -4.79 18.78
C PRO A 51 -4.68 -5.75 19.91
N SER A 52 -5.63 -6.51 20.47
CA SER A 52 -5.40 -7.41 21.61
C SER A 52 -4.69 -8.70 21.23
N ARG A 53 -4.74 -9.08 19.94
CA ARG A 53 -4.12 -10.30 19.42
C ARG A 53 -3.00 -10.00 18.42
N PRO A 54 -2.01 -10.91 18.26
CA PRO A 54 -1.04 -10.81 17.19
C PRO A 54 -1.74 -11.04 15.84
N ALA A 55 -1.45 -10.18 14.86
CA ALA A 55 -1.92 -10.36 13.49
C ALA A 55 -1.17 -11.51 12.81
N ARG A 56 -1.88 -12.35 12.06
CA ARG A 56 -1.34 -13.54 11.38
C ARG A 56 -1.59 -13.52 9.88
N GLN A 57 -2.57 -12.76 9.43
CA GLN A 57 -2.95 -12.63 8.03
C GLN A 57 -3.28 -11.18 7.68
N PHE A 58 -3.34 -10.85 6.39
CA PHE A 58 -3.60 -9.48 5.95
C PHE A 58 -4.98 -8.99 6.37
N GLU A 59 -5.96 -9.89 6.46
CA GLU A 59 -7.34 -9.61 6.85
C GLU A 59 -7.44 -9.13 8.31
N ASP A 60 -6.43 -9.38 9.14
CA ASP A 60 -6.33 -8.82 10.49
C ASP A 60 -6.03 -7.32 10.49
N TYR A 61 -5.70 -6.74 9.33
CA TYR A 61 -5.48 -5.31 9.15
C TYR A 61 -6.65 -4.65 8.44
N GLU A 62 -6.83 -3.37 8.76
CA GLU A 62 -7.66 -2.44 8.03
C GLU A 62 -6.74 -1.38 7.42
N LEU A 63 -6.77 -1.30 6.08
CA LEU A 63 -6.09 -0.26 5.33
C LEU A 63 -7.09 0.86 5.02
N ARG A 64 -6.80 2.06 5.52
CA ARG A 64 -7.58 3.27 5.27
C ARG A 64 -6.77 4.17 4.33
N ILE A 65 -7.39 4.61 3.24
CA ILE A 65 -6.77 5.50 2.26
C ILE A 65 -7.72 6.67 2.04
N SER A 66 -7.30 7.87 2.42
CA SER A 66 -8.12 9.07 2.26
C SER A 66 -7.81 9.81 0.95
N GLY A 67 -8.78 9.79 0.03
CA GLY A 67 -8.76 10.60 -1.19
C GLY A 67 -9.40 11.99 -1.03
N GLU A 68 -9.95 12.30 0.14
CA GLU A 68 -10.63 13.57 0.39
C GLU A 68 -9.64 14.73 0.51
N GLY A 69 -9.92 15.86 -0.16
CA GLY A 69 -9.08 17.05 -0.06
C GLY A 69 -7.66 16.83 -0.58
N LEU A 70 -7.46 15.99 -1.59
CA LEU A 70 -6.16 15.85 -2.26
C LEU A 70 -5.71 17.22 -2.81
N PRO A 71 -4.41 17.56 -2.70
CA PRO A 71 -3.87 18.78 -3.31
C PRO A 71 -4.15 18.84 -4.81
N VAL A 72 -4.39 20.05 -5.31
CA VAL A 72 -4.62 20.27 -6.75
C VAL A 72 -3.44 19.73 -7.56
N GLY A 73 -3.74 18.97 -8.62
CA GLY A 73 -2.73 18.33 -9.46
C GLY A 73 -2.14 17.05 -8.87
N VAL A 74 -2.70 16.52 -7.78
CA VAL A 74 -2.39 15.17 -7.25
C VAL A 74 -3.56 14.24 -7.50
N ARG A 75 -3.28 13.09 -8.12
CA ARG A 75 -4.24 12.02 -8.35
C ARG A 75 -3.86 10.79 -7.54
N LEU A 76 -4.82 10.23 -6.83
CA LEU A 76 -4.67 8.97 -6.11
C LEU A 76 -5.12 7.80 -6.99
N VAL A 77 -4.25 6.81 -7.18
CA VAL A 77 -4.55 5.55 -7.86
C VAL A 77 -4.23 4.40 -6.91
N VAL A 78 -5.25 3.58 -6.62
CA VAL A 78 -5.09 2.36 -5.80
C VAL A 78 -5.24 1.15 -6.71
N ARG A 79 -4.28 0.24 -6.66
CA ARG A 79 -4.32 -1.04 -7.38
C ARG A 79 -4.25 -2.18 -6.39
N ASP A 80 -5.15 -3.14 -6.58
CA ASP A 80 -5.23 -4.30 -5.71
C ASP A 80 -4.25 -5.38 -6.18
N GLY A 81 -3.52 -5.96 -5.25
CA GLY A 81 -2.77 -7.18 -5.50
C GLY A 81 -3.73 -8.33 -5.77
N ARG A 82 -3.42 -9.18 -6.75
CA ARG A 82 -4.16 -10.44 -6.91
C ARG A 82 -3.88 -11.27 -5.66
N GLY A 83 -4.92 -11.55 -4.88
CA GLY A 83 -4.86 -12.52 -3.79
C GLY A 83 -4.43 -13.87 -4.36
N SER A 84 -3.50 -14.53 -3.69
CA SER A 84 -3.40 -15.99 -3.75
C SER A 84 -4.59 -16.60 -3.04
#